data_AF-A0A1I8J1W5-F1
#
_entry.id   AF-A0A1I8J1W5-F1
#
_cell.length_a   1.000
_cell.length_b   1.000
_cell.length_c   1.000
_cell.angle_alpha   90.00
_cell.angle_beta   90.00
_cell.angle_gamma   90.00
#
_symmetry.space_group_name_H-M   'P 1'
#
loop_
_entity.id
_entity.type
_entity.pdbx_description
1 polymer ?
#
loop_
_entity_poly.entity_id
_entity_poly.type
_entity_poly.pdbx_seq_one_letter_code
_entity_poly.pdbx_strand_id
1 'polypeptide(L)'
;THGRTALSRACQAGHVRAAKTLIDNGADASHRDSQGLTCAQLAQRFEQRQVLRLLNPTHTHSQPLNASINHYEQDRRLSEELHRLLSDAGFTEQRAKCQHRLADLLEEVARDLTQDYRQMTGSYAEGWANSLVQVNGRTAADSDIDWTVLVAGQNQKFHLEGGCEGIRDFCRDATRLQVKEGHA
;
A
#
# COMPACT_ATOMS: atom_id res chain seq x y z
N THR A 1 27.69 -26.79 3.80
CA THR A 1 26.36 -26.46 3.21
C THR A 1 25.29 -27.12 4.07
N HIS A 2 24.29 -26.38 4.57
CA HIS A 2 23.33 -26.87 5.59
C HIS A 2 22.30 -27.93 5.12
N GLY A 3 22.56 -28.64 4.02
CA GLY A 3 21.60 -29.63 3.46
C GLY A 3 20.26 -29.03 3.04
N ARG A 4 20.19 -27.70 2.82
CA ARG A 4 18.96 -26.97 2.50
C ARG A 4 18.68 -26.96 1.00
N THR A 5 17.49 -27.41 0.62
CA THR A 5 16.95 -27.35 -0.75
C THR A 5 16.47 -25.94 -1.10
N ALA A 6 16.26 -25.65 -2.38
CA ALA A 6 15.64 -24.40 -2.83
C ALA A 6 14.27 -24.18 -2.16
N LEU A 7 13.49 -25.26 -2.01
CA LEU A 7 12.19 -25.23 -1.34
C LEU A 7 12.34 -24.82 0.14
N SER A 8 13.29 -25.40 0.89
CA SER A 8 13.55 -25.05 2.30
C SER A 8 13.91 -23.57 2.51
N ARG A 9 14.64 -22.96 1.56
CA ARG A 9 14.98 -21.53 1.59
C ARG A 9 13.77 -20.65 1.28
N ALA A 10 12.94 -21.04 0.32
CA ALA A 10 11.68 -20.36 0.02
C ALA A 10 10.71 -20.42 1.22
N CYS A 11 10.63 -21.56 1.91
CA CYS A 11 9.86 -21.73 3.15
C CYS A 11 10.37 -20.86 4.29
N GLN A 12 11.69 -20.78 4.47
CA GLN A 12 12.30 -19.94 5.49
C GLN A 12 12.05 -18.44 5.24
N ALA A 13 12.13 -18.01 3.97
CA ALA A 13 12.01 -16.61 3.57
C ALA A 13 10.56 -16.14 3.31
N GLY A 14 9.57 -17.03 3.38
CA GLY A 14 8.17 -16.68 3.13
C GLY A 14 7.81 -16.45 1.67
N HIS A 15 8.62 -16.91 0.73
CA HIS A 15 8.40 -16.67 -0.71
C HIS A 15 7.35 -17.62 -1.29
N VAL A 16 6.07 -17.30 -1.05
CA VAL A 16 4.91 -18.12 -1.42
C VAL A 16 4.91 -18.53 -2.89
N ARG A 17 5.18 -17.58 -3.81
CA ARG A 17 5.21 -17.86 -5.25
C ARG A 17 6.33 -18.83 -5.62
N ALA A 18 7.53 -18.60 -5.10
CA ALA A 18 8.67 -19.48 -5.36
C ALA A 18 8.46 -20.88 -4.76
N ALA A 19 7.93 -20.97 -3.53
CA ALA A 19 7.58 -22.23 -2.90
C ALA A 19 6.53 -23.00 -3.73
N LYS A 20 5.51 -22.31 -4.24
CA LYS A 20 4.48 -22.91 -5.09
C LYS A 20 5.07 -23.46 -6.39
N THR A 21 5.83 -22.66 -7.11
CA THR A 21 6.49 -23.11 -8.34
C THR A 21 7.40 -24.33 -8.10
N LEU A 22 8.13 -24.36 -6.98
CA LEU A 22 8.99 -25.49 -6.64
C LEU A 22 8.19 -26.76 -6.34
N ILE A 23 7.10 -26.66 -5.58
CA ILE A 23 6.20 -27.79 -5.30
C ILE A 23 5.54 -28.30 -6.59
N ASP A 24 5.05 -27.40 -7.44
CA ASP A 24 4.41 -27.73 -8.72
C ASP A 24 5.40 -28.45 -9.67
N ASN A 25 6.71 -28.21 -9.53
CA ASN A 25 7.77 -28.90 -10.26
C ASN A 25 8.31 -30.16 -9.55
N GLY A 26 7.60 -30.67 -8.53
CA GLY A 26 7.92 -31.94 -7.87
C GLY A 26 9.03 -31.84 -6.81
N ALA A 27 9.31 -30.65 -6.26
CA ALA A 27 10.26 -30.54 -5.16
C ALA A 27 9.78 -31.29 -3.92
N ASP A 28 10.66 -32.10 -3.33
CA ASP A 28 10.36 -32.88 -2.14
C ASP A 28 10.24 -31.99 -0.89
N ALA A 29 9.01 -31.82 -0.39
CA ALA A 29 8.71 -31.08 0.82
C ALA A 29 9.07 -31.82 2.12
N SER A 30 9.31 -33.14 2.03
CA SER A 30 9.67 -33.99 3.17
C SER A 30 11.16 -34.00 3.50
N HIS A 31 11.99 -33.47 2.59
CA HIS A 31 13.44 -33.37 2.77
C HIS A 31 13.80 -32.64 4.06
N ARG A 32 14.78 -33.19 4.79
CA ARG A 32 15.29 -32.65 6.06
C ARG A 32 16.63 -31.99 5.86
N ASP A 33 16.78 -30.79 6.41
CA ASP A 33 18.07 -30.09 6.40
C ASP A 33 19.06 -30.70 7.39
N SER A 34 20.28 -30.14 7.48
CA SER A 34 21.33 -30.61 8.41
C SER A 34 20.94 -30.54 9.90
N GLN A 35 19.86 -29.84 10.26
CA GLN A 35 19.30 -29.81 11.61
C GLN A 35 18.12 -30.79 11.78
N GLY A 36 17.85 -31.61 10.76
CA GLY A 36 16.73 -32.55 10.76
C GLY A 36 15.37 -31.91 10.52
N LEU A 37 15.32 -30.64 10.10
CA LEU A 37 14.09 -29.87 9.93
C LEU A 37 13.54 -29.97 8.50
N THR A 38 12.23 -30.18 8.38
CA THR A 38 11.51 -30.13 7.09
C THR A 38 11.23 -28.69 6.66
N CYS A 39 10.84 -28.51 5.39
CA CYS A 39 10.43 -27.19 4.87
C CYS A 39 9.31 -26.55 5.69
N ALA A 40 8.31 -27.36 6.08
CA ALA A 40 7.18 -26.90 6.87
C ALA A 40 7.62 -26.46 8.28
N GLN A 41 8.54 -27.19 8.91
CA GLN A 41 9.08 -26.83 10.23
C GLN A 41 9.90 -25.53 10.17
N LEU A 42 10.64 -25.30 9.08
CA LEU A 42 11.32 -24.03 8.83
C LEU A 42 10.30 -22.90 8.62
N ALA A 43 9.27 -23.09 7.79
CA ALA A 43 8.21 -22.10 7.63
C ALA A 43 7.51 -21.77 8.96
N GLN A 44 7.29 -22.77 9.83
CA GLN A 44 6.71 -22.57 11.16
C GLN A 44 7.63 -21.79 12.09
N ARG A 45 8.92 -22.13 12.14
CA ARG A 45 9.90 -21.44 12.98
C ARG A 45 10.08 -19.97 12.62
N PHE A 46 9.88 -19.63 11.35
CA PHE A 46 9.99 -18.25 10.84
C PHE A 46 8.62 -17.62 10.58
N GLU A 47 7.54 -18.20 11.13
CA GLU A 47 6.16 -17.68 11.09
C GLU A 47 5.58 -17.40 9.69
N GLN A 48 6.00 -18.17 8.69
CA GLN A 48 5.60 -18.00 7.29
C GLN A 48 4.23 -18.64 7.00
N ARG A 49 3.17 -18.06 7.56
CA ARG A 49 1.78 -18.57 7.55
C ARG A 49 1.25 -18.90 6.14
N GLN A 50 1.55 -18.07 5.15
CA GLN A 50 1.08 -18.30 3.78
C GLN A 50 1.77 -19.49 3.10
N VAL A 51 3.05 -19.73 3.41
CA VAL A 51 3.76 -20.91 2.91
C VAL A 51 3.28 -22.19 3.62
N LEU A 52 2.96 -22.11 4.91
CA LEU A 52 2.36 -23.25 5.64
C LEU A 52 1.00 -23.67 5.07
N ARG A 53 0.15 -22.71 4.70
CA ARG A 53 -1.13 -22.98 4.03
C ARG A 53 -0.94 -23.69 2.68
N LEU A 54 0.11 -23.32 1.95
CA LEU A 54 0.48 -23.93 0.68
C LEU A 54 1.00 -25.37 0.85
N LEU A 55 1.80 -25.64 1.89
CA LEU A 55 2.41 -26.96 2.14
C LEU A 55 1.45 -27.98 2.75
N ASN A 56 0.44 -27.54 3.52
CA ASN A 56 -0.53 -28.40 4.19
C ASN A 56 -1.97 -28.07 3.78
N PRO A 57 -2.38 -28.40 2.54
CA PRO A 57 -3.74 -28.11 2.07
C PRO A 57 -4.84 -28.87 2.84
N THR A 58 -4.50 -29.96 3.53
CA THR A 58 -5.45 -30.81 4.28
C THR A 58 -5.64 -30.43 5.75
N HIS A 59 -4.89 -29.45 6.29
CA HIS A 59 -5.16 -28.87 7.62
C HIS A 59 -6.24 -27.78 7.58
N THR A 60 -7.20 -27.91 6.68
CA THR A 60 -8.42 -27.09 6.63
C THR A 60 -9.55 -27.60 7.54
N HIS A 61 -9.43 -28.79 8.16
CA HIS A 61 -10.47 -29.30 9.07
C HIS A 61 -9.92 -29.97 10.33
N SER A 62 -9.44 -29.15 11.27
CA SER A 62 -9.59 -29.32 12.74
C SER A 62 -8.69 -28.31 13.48
N GLN A 63 -8.77 -27.03 13.11
CA GLN A 63 -8.52 -26.01 14.11
C GLN A 63 -9.80 -25.91 14.95
N PRO A 64 -9.73 -25.94 16.29
CA PRO A 64 -10.91 -25.69 17.10
C PRO A 64 -11.47 -24.33 16.69
N LEU A 65 -12.79 -24.21 16.51
CA LEU A 65 -13.49 -22.96 16.15
C LEU A 65 -13.00 -21.76 16.98
N ASN A 66 -12.55 -22.02 18.21
CA ASN A 66 -11.87 -21.05 19.08
C ASN A 66 -10.66 -20.36 18.43
N ALA A 67 -9.80 -21.01 17.65
CA ALA A 67 -8.60 -20.36 17.10
C ALA A 67 -8.92 -19.32 16.01
N SER A 68 -9.93 -19.57 15.18
CA SER A 68 -10.36 -18.62 14.16
C SER A 68 -11.20 -17.48 14.75
N ILE A 69 -12.01 -17.78 15.78
CA ILE A 69 -12.70 -16.78 16.60
C ILE A 69 -11.68 -15.91 17.32
N ASN A 70 -10.65 -16.51 17.93
CA ASN A 70 -9.57 -15.79 18.61
C ASN A 70 -8.79 -14.88 17.66
N HIS A 71 -8.55 -15.29 16.42
CA HIS A 71 -7.85 -14.44 15.44
C HIS A 71 -8.72 -13.25 15.01
N TYR A 72 -10.01 -13.46 14.72
CA TYR A 72 -10.93 -12.36 14.39
C TYR A 72 -11.13 -11.42 15.58
N GLU A 73 -11.25 -11.94 16.79
CA GLU A 73 -11.33 -11.14 18.01
C GLU A 73 -10.03 -10.37 18.28
N GLN A 74 -8.87 -10.97 18.01
CA GLN A 74 -7.58 -10.30 18.12
C GLN A 74 -7.45 -9.17 17.10
N ASP A 75 -7.81 -9.41 15.83
CA ASP A 75 -7.78 -8.39 14.78
C ASP A 75 -8.77 -7.25 15.07
N ARG A 76 -9.96 -7.58 15.61
CA ARG A 76 -10.93 -6.57 16.08
C ARG A 76 -10.34 -5.73 17.21
N ARG A 77 -9.73 -6.36 18.23
CA ARG A 77 -9.11 -5.64 19.35
C ARG A 77 -7.98 -4.71 18.89
N LEU A 78 -7.12 -5.18 17.99
CA LEU A 78 -6.04 -4.38 17.40
C LEU A 78 -6.61 -3.21 16.59
N SER A 79 -7.69 -3.44 15.84
CA SER A 79 -8.37 -2.38 15.07
C SER A 79 -9.00 -1.33 15.99
N GLU A 80 -9.62 -1.75 17.09
CA GLU A 80 -10.19 -0.85 18.11
C GLU A 80 -9.10 -0.05 18.85
N GLU A 81 -7.97 -0.70 19.16
CA GLU A 81 -6.82 -0.04 19.77
C GLU A 81 -6.18 0.97 18.81
N LEU A 82 -5.99 0.61 17.55
CA LEU A 82 -5.49 1.52 16.52
C LEU A 82 -6.45 2.71 16.35
N HIS A 83 -7.75 2.47 16.25
CA HIS A 83 -8.75 3.54 16.12
C HIS A 83 -8.71 4.50 17.32
N ARG A 84 -8.57 3.96 18.54
CA ARG A 84 -8.44 4.76 19.75
C ARG A 84 -7.18 5.62 19.74
N LEU A 85 -6.02 5.02 19.44
CA LEU A 85 -4.74 5.72 19.38
C LEU A 85 -4.73 6.82 18.31
N LEU A 86 -5.31 6.55 17.14
CA LEU A 86 -5.49 7.54 16.08
C LEU A 86 -6.42 8.68 16.54
N SER A 87 -7.53 8.35 17.18
CA SER A 87 -8.45 9.36 17.72
C SER A 87 -7.79 10.23 18.79
N ASP A 88 -7.02 9.64 19.70
CA ASP A 88 -6.26 10.33 20.75
C ASP A 88 -5.16 11.22 20.17
N ALA A 89 -4.52 10.78 19.08
CA ALA A 89 -3.59 11.59 18.28
C ALA A 89 -4.30 12.67 17.43
N GLY A 90 -5.64 12.73 17.46
CA GLY A 90 -6.43 13.76 16.80
C GLY A 90 -6.88 13.42 15.39
N PHE A 91 -6.67 12.20 14.88
CA PHE A 91 -7.20 11.72 13.59
C PHE A 91 -8.71 11.48 13.68
N THR A 92 -9.46 12.55 13.89
CA THR A 92 -10.93 12.54 14.00
C THR A 92 -11.56 13.15 12.75
N GLU A 93 -12.76 12.68 12.41
CA GLU A 93 -13.53 13.20 11.29
C GLU A 93 -13.73 14.72 11.38
N GLN A 94 -13.99 15.23 12.58
CA GLN A 94 -14.17 16.66 12.82
C GLN A 94 -12.91 17.47 12.46
N ARG A 95 -11.73 16.99 12.87
CA ARG A 95 -10.45 17.64 12.59
C ARG A 95 -10.07 17.55 11.11
N ALA A 96 -10.33 16.40 10.48
CA ALA A 96 -10.15 16.22 9.04
C ALA A 96 -11.02 17.21 8.23
N LYS A 97 -12.30 17.37 8.58
CA LYS A 97 -13.19 18.36 7.98
C LYS A 97 -12.71 19.79 8.17
N CYS A 98 -12.23 20.14 9.37
CA CYS A 98 -11.66 21.46 9.62
C CYS A 98 -10.41 21.72 8.77
N GLN A 99 -9.52 20.73 8.65
CA GLN A 99 -8.32 20.85 7.83
C GLN A 99 -8.66 20.97 6.34
N HIS A 100 -9.60 20.19 5.83
CA HIS A 100 -10.06 20.28 4.44
C HIS A 100 -10.58 21.70 4.13
N ARG A 101 -11.42 22.26 5.01
CA ARG A 101 -11.91 23.64 4.85
C ARG A 101 -10.79 24.68 4.90
N LEU A 102 -9.74 24.44 5.70
CA LEU A 102 -8.57 25.31 5.73
C LEU A 102 -7.77 25.20 4.42
N ALA A 103 -7.67 24.01 3.84
CA ALA A 103 -7.08 23.80 2.53
C ALA A 103 -7.88 24.51 1.43
N ASP A 104 -9.21 24.41 1.43
CA ASP A 104 -10.09 25.13 0.49
C ASP A 104 -9.84 26.65 0.56
N LEU A 105 -9.80 27.20 1.77
CA LEU A 105 -9.53 28.63 1.98
C LEU A 105 -8.12 29.03 1.52
N LEU A 106 -7.12 28.19 1.80
CA LEU A 106 -5.75 28.45 1.37
C LEU A 106 -5.63 28.38 -0.16
N GLU A 107 -6.35 27.47 -0.80
CA GLU A 107 -6.44 27.36 -2.25
C GLU A 107 -7.06 28.61 -2.87
N GLU A 108 -8.19 29.08 -2.34
CA GLU A 108 -8.87 30.31 -2.78
C GLU A 108 -7.94 31.52 -2.67
N VAL A 109 -7.33 31.73 -1.50
CA VAL A 109 -6.39 32.84 -1.27
C VAL A 109 -5.19 32.75 -2.20
N ALA A 110 -4.64 31.56 -2.41
CA ALA A 110 -3.50 31.38 -3.29
C ALA A 110 -3.86 31.74 -4.73
N ARG A 111 -5.01 31.28 -5.25
CA ARG A 111 -5.50 31.65 -6.59
C ARG A 111 -5.68 33.15 -6.77
N ASP A 112 -6.26 33.81 -5.76
CA ASP A 112 -6.46 35.26 -5.79
C ASP A 112 -5.12 36.02 -5.82
N LEU A 113 -4.10 35.53 -5.12
CA LEU A 113 -2.78 36.15 -5.08
C LEU A 113 -1.97 35.91 -6.36
N THR A 114 -2.06 34.72 -6.95
CA THR A 114 -1.22 34.33 -8.09
C THR A 114 -1.90 34.49 -9.45
N GLN A 115 -3.22 34.71 -9.47
CA GLN A 115 -4.00 34.89 -10.69
C GLN A 115 -3.87 33.71 -11.66
N ASP A 116 -3.72 32.50 -11.14
CA ASP A 116 -3.63 31.26 -11.91
C ASP A 116 -4.53 30.14 -11.35
N TYR A 117 -4.72 29.09 -12.15
CA TYR A 117 -5.53 27.94 -11.75
C TYR A 117 -4.67 26.88 -11.06
N ARG A 118 -4.39 27.11 -9.78
CA ARG A 118 -3.74 26.14 -8.90
C ARG A 118 -4.75 25.38 -8.04
N GLN A 119 -4.44 24.14 -7.73
CA GLN A 119 -5.21 23.25 -6.87
C GLN A 119 -4.29 22.59 -5.85
N MET A 120 -4.71 22.51 -4.60
CA MET A 120 -3.99 21.74 -3.59
C MET A 120 -4.26 20.25 -3.81
N THR A 121 -3.23 19.41 -3.64
CA THR A 121 -3.37 17.95 -3.75
C THR A 121 -2.69 17.24 -2.57
N GLY A 122 -2.99 15.95 -2.39
CA GLY A 122 -2.37 15.12 -1.35
C GLY A 122 -3.05 15.20 0.02
N SER A 123 -2.40 14.61 1.02
CA SER A 123 -3.00 14.35 2.33
C SER A 123 -3.39 15.60 3.11
N TYR A 124 -2.71 16.73 2.86
CA TYR A 124 -3.09 18.01 3.45
C TYR A 124 -4.47 18.47 2.96
N ALA A 125 -4.69 18.46 1.63
CA ALA A 125 -5.93 18.87 0.99
C ALA A 125 -7.09 17.94 1.36
N GLU A 126 -6.84 16.64 1.45
CA GLU A 126 -7.87 15.64 1.74
C GLU A 126 -8.27 15.56 3.22
N GLY A 127 -7.55 16.27 4.11
CA GLY A 127 -7.80 16.24 5.55
C GLY A 127 -7.20 15.03 6.28
N TRP A 128 -6.36 14.24 5.61
CA TRP A 128 -5.62 13.11 6.19
C TRP A 128 -4.37 13.51 6.99
N ALA A 129 -4.14 14.82 7.13
CA ALA A 129 -3.02 15.45 7.82
C ALA A 129 -1.70 15.46 7.06
N ASN A 130 -0.87 16.44 7.43
CA ASN A 130 0.46 16.67 6.91
C ASN A 130 1.54 16.43 7.99
N SER A 131 1.19 15.55 8.93
CA SER A 131 2.02 15.15 10.06
C SER A 131 1.67 13.71 10.42
N LEU A 132 2.68 12.85 10.48
CA LEU A 132 2.51 11.42 10.80
C LEU A 132 2.09 11.16 12.25
N VAL A 133 2.19 12.15 13.14
CA VAL A 133 2.01 11.97 14.58
C VAL A 133 0.72 12.58 15.12
N GLN A 134 0.11 13.55 14.42
CA GLN A 134 -1.14 14.20 14.88
C GLN A 134 -1.86 14.97 13.77
N VAL A 135 -3.18 15.13 13.89
CA VAL A 135 -3.98 16.02 13.03
C VAL A 135 -4.32 17.31 13.78
N ASN A 136 -3.46 18.30 13.64
CA ASN A 136 -3.64 19.62 14.27
C ASN A 136 -3.52 20.79 13.28
N GLY A 137 -3.49 20.49 11.97
CA GLY A 137 -3.32 21.50 10.91
C GLY A 137 -1.89 22.05 10.78
N ARG A 138 -0.92 21.56 11.56
CA ARG A 138 0.49 21.95 11.42
C ARG A 138 1.21 20.94 10.53
N THR A 139 1.87 21.46 9.52
CA THR A 139 2.83 20.72 8.70
C THR A 139 4.03 20.30 9.56
N ALA A 140 4.43 19.02 9.49
CA ALA A 140 5.65 18.56 10.14
C ALA A 140 6.90 19.10 9.42
N ALA A 141 8.06 19.07 10.09
CA ALA A 141 9.28 19.69 9.57
C ALA A 141 9.80 19.04 8.27
N ASP A 142 9.46 17.79 8.04
CA ASP A 142 9.79 16.97 6.88
C ASP A 142 8.64 16.82 5.89
N SER A 143 7.55 17.57 6.09
CA SER A 143 6.35 17.48 5.28
C SER A 143 6.13 18.77 4.48
N ASP A 144 5.53 18.64 3.31
CA ASP A 144 5.26 19.70 2.36
C ASP A 144 3.78 19.75 1.97
N ILE A 145 3.43 20.76 1.18
CA ILE A 145 2.07 20.95 0.69
C ILE A 145 2.15 20.96 -0.83
N ASP A 146 1.50 19.99 -1.45
CA ASP A 146 1.52 19.82 -2.90
C ASP A 146 0.49 20.72 -3.59
N TRP A 147 0.93 21.30 -4.70
CA TRP A 147 0.10 22.13 -5.57
C TRP A 147 0.19 21.62 -7.01
N THR A 148 -0.95 21.48 -7.66
CA THR A 148 -1.08 21.25 -9.09
C THR A 148 -1.48 22.55 -9.77
N VAL A 149 -0.67 23.04 -10.70
CA VAL A 149 -0.99 24.25 -11.48
C VAL A 149 -1.36 23.84 -12.89
N LEU A 150 -2.58 24.16 -13.32
CA LEU A 150 -2.98 24.00 -14.71
C LEU A 150 -2.69 25.31 -15.45
N VAL A 151 -1.80 25.25 -16.43
CA VAL A 151 -1.44 26.41 -17.26
C VAL A 151 -2.57 26.66 -18.26
N ALA A 152 -3.58 27.42 -17.82
CA ALA A 152 -4.70 27.86 -18.63
C ALA A 152 -4.23 28.89 -19.67
N GLY A 153 -3.83 28.38 -20.84
CA GLY A 153 -3.34 29.18 -21.96
C GLY A 153 -2.97 28.31 -23.16
N GLN A 154 -2.68 27.04 -22.91
CA GLN A 154 -2.60 26.05 -23.95
C GLN A 154 -3.88 25.21 -23.85
N ASN A 155 -4.69 25.20 -24.89
CA ASN A 155 -5.70 24.15 -25.13
C ASN A 155 -4.99 22.79 -25.41
N GLN A 156 -3.87 22.54 -24.73
CA GLN A 156 -3.03 21.38 -24.86
C GLN A 156 -3.68 20.24 -24.13
N LYS A 157 -4.13 19.29 -24.93
CA LYS A 157 -4.49 17.98 -24.45
C LYS A 157 -3.19 17.24 -24.17
N PHE A 158 -3.06 16.67 -22.98
CA PHE A 158 -1.94 15.81 -22.64
C PHE A 158 -2.39 14.36 -22.75
N HIS A 159 -1.66 13.55 -23.50
CA HIS A 159 -1.88 12.10 -23.57
C HIS A 159 -0.67 11.38 -23.04
N LEU A 160 -0.88 10.33 -22.25
CA LEU A 160 0.20 9.41 -21.93
C LEU A 160 0.69 8.72 -23.21
N GLU A 161 2.01 8.53 -23.32
CA GLU A 161 2.63 7.79 -24.41
C GLU A 161 2.07 6.35 -24.42
N GLY A 162 1.58 5.90 -25.58
CA GLY A 162 0.85 4.63 -25.71
C GLY A 162 -0.61 4.62 -25.25
N GLY A 163 -1.13 5.71 -24.64
CA GLY A 163 -2.48 5.77 -24.07
C GLY A 163 -3.62 6.22 -25.01
N CYS A 164 -3.35 6.95 -26.10
CA CYS A 164 -4.33 7.22 -27.17
C CYS A 164 -3.98 6.38 -28.42
N GLU A 165 -4.92 5.54 -28.87
CA GLU A 165 -4.85 4.74 -30.11
C GLU A 165 -5.00 5.58 -31.40
N GLY A 166 -5.08 6.91 -31.30
CA GLY A 166 -5.11 7.81 -32.46
C GLY A 166 -6.41 7.81 -33.26
N ILE A 167 -7.46 7.15 -32.77
CA ILE A 167 -8.71 6.88 -33.51
C ILE A 167 -9.57 8.15 -33.75
N ARG A 168 -9.30 9.26 -33.06
CA ARG A 168 -10.07 10.50 -33.17
C ARG A 168 -9.17 11.66 -33.64
N ASP A 169 -9.67 12.46 -34.59
CA ASP A 169 -9.00 13.67 -35.09
C ASP A 169 -8.62 14.66 -33.96
N PHE A 170 -9.29 14.54 -32.81
CA PHE A 170 -9.01 15.31 -31.60
C PHE A 170 -7.68 14.96 -30.89
N CYS A 171 -6.95 13.90 -31.27
CA CYS A 171 -5.66 13.50 -30.67
C CYS A 171 -4.42 14.08 -31.40
N ARG A 172 -4.55 14.76 -32.56
CA ARG A 172 -3.39 15.16 -33.39
C ARG A 172 -2.46 16.18 -32.73
N ASP A 173 -3.03 17.17 -32.05
CA ASP A 173 -2.27 18.28 -31.46
C ASP A 173 -1.98 18.09 -29.96
N ALA A 174 -2.16 16.87 -29.45
CA ALA A 174 -1.98 16.55 -28.04
C ALA A 174 -0.50 16.31 -27.71
N THR A 175 0.00 16.93 -26.64
CA THR A 175 1.34 16.70 -26.09
C THR A 175 1.42 15.29 -25.51
N ARG A 176 2.40 14.49 -25.93
CA ARG A 176 2.62 13.13 -25.42
C ARG A 176 3.54 13.18 -24.19
N LEU A 177 3.03 12.72 -23.05
CA LEU A 177 3.77 12.62 -21.78
C LEU A 177 4.29 11.20 -21.59
N GLN A 178 5.59 11.06 -21.35
CA GLN A 178 6.22 9.77 -21.14
C GLN A 178 6.21 9.44 -19.64
N VAL A 179 5.61 8.31 -19.27
CA VAL A 179 5.62 7.86 -17.88
C VAL A 179 6.98 7.22 -17.56
N LYS A 180 7.73 7.79 -16.62
CA LYS A 180 8.94 7.20 -16.03
C LYS A 180 8.75 7.04 -14.53
N GLU A 181 9.01 5.84 -14.02
CA GLU A 181 8.94 5.53 -12.59
C GLU A 181 7.59 5.89 -11.91
N GLY A 182 6.51 5.93 -12.69
CA GLY A 182 5.16 6.27 -12.19
C GLY A 182 4.77 7.74 -12.34
N HIS A 183 5.64 8.59 -12.87
CA HIS A 183 5.39 10.02 -13.11
C HIS A 183 5.37 10.34 -14.60
N ALA A 184 4.45 11.21 -15.04
CA ALA A 184 4.23 11.61 -16.43
C ALA A 184 4.71 13.03 -16.71
#